data_AF-A0A0Q4BB53-F1
#
_entry.id   AF-A0A0Q4BB53-F1
#
_cell.length_a   1.000
_cell.length_b   1.000
_cell.length_c   1.000
_cell.angle_alpha   90.00
_cell.angle_beta   90.00
_cell.angle_gamma   90.00
#
_symmetry.space_group_name_H-M   'P 1'
#
loop_
_entity.id
_entity.type
_entity.pdbx_description
1 polymer ?
#
loop_
_entity_poly.entity_id
_entity_poly.type
_entity_poly.pdbx_seq_one_letter_code
_entity_poly.pdbx_strand_id
1 'polypeptide(L)'
;MLLSFRCSNYRSIRDEQELSMIAGPTRNLDNQVYTIKDGHGDSISVLKGALIFGANGSGKSNFFKALRFSTKLIIRDHPDFESTNYYVMDPSYARKPSSFEYEFEMKGHIYRYGFEIILSTKTVISEYLSEVFVNGDDLSIFIRGEKGGCVLDANKYDVEEASLFIHYGRREEFYKKAENTN
;
A
#
# COMPACT_ATOMS: atom_id res chain seq x y z
N MET A 1 6.62 -5.65 -9.98
CA MET A 1 6.49 -6.79 -9.04
C MET A 1 6.22 -6.28 -7.62
N LEU A 2 5.42 -6.95 -6.79
CA LEU A 2 5.24 -6.59 -5.37
C LEU A 2 6.50 -6.92 -4.55
N LEU A 3 7.01 -5.94 -3.80
CA LEU A 3 8.21 -6.06 -2.97
C LEU A 3 7.87 -6.12 -1.48
N SER A 4 6.97 -5.25 -1.01
CA SER A 4 6.49 -5.27 0.36
C SER A 4 5.00 -4.93 0.42
N PHE A 5 4.31 -5.50 1.40
CA PHE A 5 2.97 -5.06 1.77
C PHE A 5 2.90 -4.95 3.29
N ARG A 6 2.43 -3.79 3.78
CA ARG A 6 2.18 -3.53 5.19
C ARG A 6 0.73 -3.21 5.43
N CYS A 7 0.19 -3.69 6.55
CA CYS A 7 -1.13 -3.27 6.99
C CYS A 7 -1.25 -3.27 8.51
N SER A 8 -2.12 -2.41 9.03
CA SER A 8 -2.47 -2.34 10.44
C SER A 8 -3.97 -2.14 10.63
N ASN A 9 -4.49 -2.42 11.84
CA ASN A 9 -5.89 -2.24 12.18
C ASN A 9 -6.87 -2.86 11.15
N TYR A 10 -6.75 -4.16 10.90
CA TYR A 10 -7.61 -4.86 9.94
C TYR A 10 -8.00 -6.27 10.43
N ARG A 11 -9.30 -6.49 10.70
CA ARG A 11 -9.87 -7.76 11.21
C ARG A 11 -9.18 -8.28 12.47
N SER A 12 -8.25 -9.23 12.35
CA SER A 12 -7.48 -9.78 13.48
C SER A 12 -6.10 -9.13 13.64
N ILE A 13 -5.73 -8.20 12.76
CA ILE A 13 -4.46 -7.50 12.75
C ILE A 13 -4.64 -6.21 13.54
N ARG A 14 -4.01 -6.14 14.71
CA ARG A 14 -4.04 -4.95 15.56
C ARG A 14 -2.93 -3.99 15.16
N ASP A 15 -1.71 -4.47 15.31
CA ASP A 15 -0.47 -3.73 15.08
C ASP A 15 0.01 -3.98 13.64
N GLU A 16 0.90 -3.14 13.14
CA GLU A 16 1.44 -3.26 11.79
C GLU A 16 2.06 -4.65 11.56
N GLN A 17 1.75 -5.24 10.41
CA GLN A 17 2.35 -6.48 9.92
C GLN A 17 2.91 -6.22 8.54
N GLU A 18 4.09 -6.79 8.26
CA GLU A 18 4.79 -6.65 6.99
C GLU A 18 5.06 -8.02 6.36
N LEU A 19 4.83 -8.12 5.05
CA LEU A 19 5.41 -9.15 4.20
C LEU A 19 6.44 -8.48 3.29
N SER A 20 7.73 -8.73 3.54
CA SER A 20 8.83 -8.23 2.72
C SER A 20 9.43 -9.34 1.86
N MET A 21 9.62 -9.04 0.58
CA MET A 21 10.28 -9.89 -0.41
C MET A 21 11.75 -9.50 -0.58
N ILE A 22 12.28 -8.54 0.19
CA ILE A 22 13.70 -8.18 0.13
C ILE A 22 14.54 -9.39 0.57
N ALA A 23 15.48 -9.80 -0.27
CA ALA A 23 16.32 -10.94 0.02
C ALA A 23 17.34 -10.57 1.09
N GLY A 24 17.52 -11.46 2.06
CA GLY A 24 18.61 -11.35 3.03
C GLY A 24 19.98 -11.55 2.38
N PRO A 25 21.08 -11.30 3.11
CA PRO A 25 22.46 -11.33 2.60
C PRO A 25 23.00 -12.74 2.26
N THR A 26 22.14 -13.74 2.09
CA THR A 26 22.53 -15.14 1.91
C THR A 26 23.02 -15.42 0.48
N ARG A 27 24.25 -15.93 0.35
CA ARG A 27 24.96 -16.14 -0.94
C ARG A 27 24.74 -17.49 -1.62
N ASN A 28 23.94 -18.38 -1.05
CA ASN A 28 23.87 -19.79 -1.49
C ASN A 28 22.60 -20.13 -2.28
N LEU A 29 21.76 -19.14 -2.61
CA LEU A 29 20.46 -19.35 -3.25
C LEU A 29 20.20 -18.33 -4.37
N ASP A 30 21.23 -17.96 -5.14
CA ASP A 30 21.15 -16.95 -6.19
C ASP A 30 20.04 -17.24 -7.23
N ASN A 31 19.76 -18.52 -7.49
CA ASN A 31 18.68 -18.95 -8.38
C ASN A 31 17.27 -18.60 -7.86
N GLN A 32 17.11 -18.32 -6.56
CA GLN A 32 15.84 -17.98 -5.92
C GLN A 32 15.62 -16.48 -5.79
N VAL A 33 16.60 -15.67 -6.23
CA VAL A 33 16.58 -14.22 -6.14
C VAL A 33 16.46 -13.61 -7.54
N TYR A 34 15.75 -12.50 -7.63
CA TYR A 34 15.70 -11.61 -8.77
C TYR A 34 16.39 -10.29 -8.38
N THR A 35 17.22 -9.74 -9.25
CA THR A 35 17.90 -8.47 -9.00
C THR A 35 17.18 -7.36 -9.74
N ILE A 36 16.66 -6.40 -9.00
CA ILE A 36 16.15 -5.14 -9.54
C ILE A 36 17.32 -4.18 -9.58
N LYS A 37 17.54 -3.54 -10.73
CA LYS A 37 18.40 -2.37 -10.84
C LYS A 37 17.48 -1.16 -10.89
N ASP A 38 17.68 -0.20 -10.00
CA ASP A 38 16.94 1.04 -10.10
C ASP A 38 17.45 1.90 -11.27
N GLY A 39 16.71 2.96 -11.60
CA GLY A 39 17.09 3.92 -12.64
C GLY A 39 18.40 4.67 -12.38
N HIS A 40 18.99 4.52 -11.19
CA HIS A 40 20.22 5.18 -10.75
C HIS A 40 21.45 4.26 -10.76
N GLY A 41 21.26 2.98 -11.10
CA GLY A 41 22.34 2.00 -11.25
C GLY A 41 22.65 1.21 -9.99
N ASP A 42 21.95 1.48 -8.89
CA ASP A 42 21.99 0.65 -7.70
C ASP A 42 21.10 -0.59 -7.89
N SER A 43 21.33 -1.62 -7.07
CA SER A 43 20.60 -2.88 -7.22
C SER A 43 20.18 -3.50 -5.91
N ILE A 44 18.95 -4.00 -5.88
CA ILE A 44 18.39 -4.74 -4.75
C ILE A 44 18.01 -6.15 -5.16
N SER A 45 18.31 -7.09 -4.27
CA SER A 45 17.98 -8.50 -4.42
C SER A 45 16.65 -8.79 -3.75
N VAL A 46 15.76 -9.46 -4.46
CA VAL A 46 14.41 -9.78 -3.98
C VAL A 46 14.03 -11.22 -4.28
N LEU A 47 13.21 -11.83 -3.43
CA LEU A 47 12.80 -13.23 -3.54
C LEU A 47 11.81 -13.41 -4.70
N LYS A 48 11.95 -14.51 -5.45
CA LYS A 48 10.98 -14.90 -6.51
C LYS A 48 9.66 -15.44 -5.96
N GLY A 49 9.61 -15.78 -4.68
CA GLY A 49 8.44 -16.32 -4.02
C GLY A 49 8.65 -16.49 -2.52
N ALA A 50 7.55 -16.56 -1.78
CA ALA A 50 7.54 -16.73 -0.33
C ALA A 50 6.47 -17.75 0.08
N LEU A 51 6.74 -18.48 1.16
CA LEU A 51 5.79 -19.39 1.80
C LEU A 51 5.47 -18.87 3.20
N ILE A 52 4.19 -18.68 3.50
CA ILE A 52 3.73 -18.17 4.79
C ILE A 52 3.09 -19.30 5.59
N PHE A 53 3.77 -19.75 6.65
CA PHE A 53 3.29 -20.77 7.57
C PHE A 53 2.83 -20.16 8.90
N GLY A 54 1.95 -20.85 9.62
CA GLY A 54 1.54 -20.45 10.96
C GLY A 54 0.30 -21.21 11.43
N ALA A 55 0.03 -21.18 12.72
CA ALA A 55 -1.11 -21.86 13.33
C ALA A 55 -2.48 -21.38 12.80
N ASN A 56 -3.52 -22.18 12.97
CA ASN A 56 -4.89 -21.74 12.67
C ASN A 56 -5.24 -20.51 13.52
N GLY A 57 -5.89 -19.52 12.91
CA GLY A 57 -6.23 -18.26 13.58
C GLY A 57 -5.09 -17.26 13.72
N SER A 58 -3.86 -17.55 13.27
CA SER A 58 -2.70 -16.64 13.38
C SER A 58 -2.77 -15.39 12.49
N GLY A 59 -3.90 -15.09 11.85
CA GLY A 59 -4.08 -13.90 11.02
C GLY A 59 -3.65 -14.00 9.55
N LYS A 60 -3.01 -15.10 9.10
CA LYS A 60 -2.55 -15.27 7.70
C LYS A 60 -3.63 -14.96 6.66
N SER A 61 -4.81 -15.56 6.78
CA SER A 61 -5.92 -15.32 5.86
C SER A 61 -6.44 -13.88 5.93
N ASN A 62 -6.37 -13.24 7.10
CA ASN A 62 -6.78 -11.85 7.24
C ASN A 62 -5.76 -10.87 6.64
N PHE A 63 -4.47 -11.21 6.66
CA PHE A 63 -3.42 -10.44 5.98
C PHE A 63 -3.65 -10.41 4.47
N PHE A 64 -3.91 -11.56 3.84
CA PHE A 64 -4.25 -11.59 2.41
C PHE A 64 -5.62 -10.98 2.09
N LYS A 65 -6.59 -11.06 3.02
CA LYS A 65 -7.84 -10.30 2.90
C LYS A 65 -7.61 -8.79 2.97
N ALA A 66 -6.63 -8.33 3.75
CA ALA A 66 -6.23 -6.93 3.81
C ALA A 66 -5.73 -6.50 2.44
N LEU A 67 -4.72 -7.21 1.91
CA LEU A 67 -4.15 -6.98 0.59
C LEU A 67 -5.22 -6.93 -0.52
N ARG A 68 -6.13 -7.90 -0.54
CA ARG A 68 -7.20 -7.96 -1.54
C ARG A 68 -8.18 -6.79 -1.39
N PHE A 69 -8.61 -6.49 -0.18
CA PHE A 69 -9.53 -5.38 0.11
C PHE A 69 -8.93 -4.04 -0.31
N SER A 70 -7.70 -3.75 0.12
CA SER A 70 -7.03 -2.50 -0.20
C SER A 70 -6.73 -2.38 -1.70
N THR A 71 -6.36 -3.47 -2.38
CA THR A 71 -6.18 -3.45 -3.84
C THR A 71 -7.48 -3.11 -4.56
N LYS A 72 -8.59 -3.77 -4.19
CA LYS A 72 -9.93 -3.47 -4.69
C LYS A 72 -10.32 -2.01 -4.48
N LEU A 73 -10.01 -1.47 -3.30
CA LEU A 73 -10.28 -0.07 -2.96
C LEU A 73 -9.51 0.90 -3.88
N ILE A 74 -8.22 0.63 -4.12
CA ILE A 74 -7.35 1.44 -4.99
C ILE A 74 -7.89 1.47 -6.43
N ILE A 75 -8.22 0.30 -6.99
CA ILE A 75 -8.68 0.19 -8.39
C ILE A 75 -10.17 0.49 -8.57
N ARG A 76 -10.86 0.93 -7.51
CA ARG A 76 -12.31 1.23 -7.48
C ARG A 76 -13.20 0.04 -7.85
N ASP A 77 -12.74 -1.18 -7.58
CA ASP A 77 -13.48 -2.41 -7.86
C ASP A 77 -14.18 -2.92 -6.61
N HIS A 78 -15.47 -2.57 -6.46
CA HIS A 78 -16.42 -3.11 -5.46
C HIS A 78 -15.75 -3.66 -4.17
N PRO A 79 -15.12 -2.79 -3.35
CA PRO A 79 -14.49 -3.23 -2.12
C PRO A 79 -15.56 -3.74 -1.15
N ASP A 80 -15.30 -4.91 -0.57
CA ASP A 80 -16.20 -5.57 0.38
C ASP A 80 -16.14 -4.84 1.73
N PHE A 81 -16.80 -3.67 1.84
CA PHE A 81 -16.91 -2.91 3.08
C PHE A 81 -17.88 -3.60 4.05
N GLU A 82 -17.34 -4.39 4.95
CA GLU A 82 -18.05 -4.89 6.13
C GLU A 82 -17.90 -3.89 7.28
N SER A 83 -18.90 -3.80 8.16
CA SER A 83 -18.85 -2.98 9.38
C SER A 83 -17.72 -3.39 10.35
N THR A 84 -17.07 -4.53 10.09
CA THR A 84 -16.06 -5.17 10.94
C THR A 84 -14.69 -5.30 10.26
N ASN A 85 -14.40 -4.50 9.23
CA ASN A 85 -13.12 -4.59 8.54
C ASN A 85 -11.92 -4.03 9.35
N TYR A 86 -12.14 -3.28 10.43
CA TYR A 86 -11.08 -2.86 11.37
C TYR A 86 -10.76 -3.96 12.40
N TYR A 87 -9.82 -3.72 13.31
CA TYR A 87 -9.50 -4.66 14.37
C TYR A 87 -10.68 -4.89 15.32
N VAL A 88 -11.30 -6.07 15.26
CA VAL A 88 -12.62 -6.30 15.88
C VAL A 88 -12.58 -6.62 17.38
N MET A 89 -11.43 -7.01 17.93
CA MET A 89 -11.34 -7.43 19.34
C MET A 89 -11.35 -6.24 20.31
N ASP A 90 -11.17 -5.01 19.80
CA ASP A 90 -11.27 -3.78 20.58
C ASP A 90 -12.11 -2.76 19.80
N PRO A 91 -13.35 -2.45 20.24
CA PRO A 91 -14.23 -1.48 19.58
C PRO A 91 -13.62 -0.07 19.43
N SER A 92 -12.61 0.29 20.22
CA SER A 92 -11.92 1.58 20.08
C SER A 92 -11.24 1.74 18.73
N TYR A 93 -10.88 0.63 18.06
CA TYR A 93 -10.24 0.62 16.75
C TYR A 93 -11.17 1.00 15.60
N ALA A 94 -12.49 1.03 15.81
CA ALA A 94 -13.45 1.51 14.81
C ALA A 94 -13.17 2.95 14.37
N ARG A 95 -12.66 3.78 15.28
CA ARG A 95 -12.31 5.20 15.02
C ARG A 95 -10.82 5.44 14.79
N LYS A 96 -10.01 4.37 14.77
CA LYS A 96 -8.58 4.49 14.48
C LYS A 96 -8.33 4.32 12.98
N PRO A 97 -7.29 4.96 12.43
CA PRO A 97 -6.86 4.71 11.06
C PRO A 97 -6.50 3.24 10.85
N SER A 98 -6.88 2.69 9.70
CA SER A 98 -6.28 1.50 9.11
C SER A 98 -5.29 1.93 8.06
N SER A 99 -4.06 1.43 8.14
CA SER A 99 -3.01 1.73 7.15
C SER A 99 -2.81 0.56 6.19
N PHE A 100 -2.55 0.89 4.93
CA PHE A 100 -2.16 -0.04 3.90
C PHE A 100 -1.03 0.59 3.09
N GLU A 101 0.09 -0.11 2.95
CA GLU A 101 1.26 0.35 2.21
C GLU A 101 1.80 -0.76 1.32
N TYR A 102 2.25 -0.37 0.14
CA TYR A 102 2.80 -1.23 -0.88
C TYR A 102 4.13 -0.67 -1.32
N GLU A 103 5.13 -1.53 -1.41
CA GLU A 103 6.31 -1.26 -2.22
C GLU A 103 6.28 -2.20 -3.41
N PHE A 104 6.40 -1.65 -4.62
CA PHE A 104 6.38 -2.44 -5.84
C PHE A 104 7.33 -1.86 -6.89
N GLU A 105 7.95 -2.75 -7.64
CA GLU A 105 8.75 -2.39 -8.81
C GLU A 105 7.86 -2.27 -10.05
N MET A 106 8.13 -1.29 -10.90
CA MET A 106 7.53 -1.15 -12.21
C MET A 106 8.53 -0.48 -13.16
N LYS A 107 8.85 -1.14 -14.28
CA LYS A 107 9.76 -0.63 -15.33
C LYS A 107 11.16 -0.25 -14.80
N GLY A 108 11.66 -0.93 -13.77
CA GLY A 108 12.97 -0.64 -13.17
C GLY A 108 12.95 0.47 -12.12
N HIS A 109 11.79 0.98 -11.74
CA HIS A 109 11.64 1.94 -10.65
C HIS A 109 10.87 1.29 -9.49
N ILE A 110 11.23 1.63 -8.26
CA ILE A 110 10.53 1.13 -7.07
C ILE A 110 9.63 2.26 -6.56
N TYR A 111 8.36 1.95 -6.32
CA TYR A 111 7.40 2.90 -5.80
C TYR A 111 6.88 2.44 -4.45
N ARG A 112 6.68 3.39 -3.53
CA ARG A 112 5.96 3.22 -2.28
C ARG A 112 4.63 3.96 -2.38
N TYR A 113 3.54 3.22 -2.31
CA TYR A 113 2.19 3.77 -2.27
C TYR A 113 1.51 3.38 -0.96
N GLY A 114 0.96 4.35 -0.25
CA GLY A 114 0.28 4.09 1.01
C GLY A 114 -0.91 5.01 1.25
N PHE A 115 -1.86 4.53 2.05
CA PHE A 115 -2.99 5.34 2.49
C PHE A 115 -3.51 4.90 3.85
N GLU A 116 -4.14 5.84 4.54
CA GLU A 116 -4.84 5.62 5.80
C GLU A 116 -6.33 5.91 5.64
N ILE A 117 -7.15 5.03 6.21
CA ILE A 117 -8.61 5.12 6.14
C ILE A 117 -9.24 4.78 7.47
N ILE A 118 -10.21 5.57 7.94
CA ILE A 118 -11.12 5.15 9.00
C ILE A 118 -12.17 4.24 8.36
N LEU A 119 -12.06 2.93 8.56
CA LEU A 119 -12.92 1.94 7.89
C LEU A 119 -14.40 2.05 8.28
N SER A 120 -14.70 2.46 9.51
CA SER A 120 -16.09 2.57 9.99
C SER A 120 -16.87 3.69 9.31
N THR A 121 -16.22 4.83 9.04
CA THR A 121 -16.81 6.00 8.37
C THR A 121 -16.46 6.07 6.89
N LYS A 122 -15.61 5.16 6.41
CA LYS A 122 -15.07 5.12 5.04
C LYS A 122 -14.35 6.42 4.66
N THR A 123 -13.68 7.03 5.63
CA THR A 123 -13.00 8.33 5.46
C THR A 123 -11.51 8.13 5.23
N VAL A 124 -11.02 8.49 4.05
CA VAL A 124 -9.58 8.52 3.76
C VAL A 124 -8.96 9.71 4.49
N ILE A 125 -7.91 9.46 5.27
CA ILE A 125 -7.22 10.45 6.09
C ILE A 125 -5.99 10.98 5.36
N SER A 126 -5.21 10.07 4.78
CA SER A 126 -3.97 10.35 4.08
C SER A 126 -3.74 9.38 2.93
N GLU A 127 -3.04 9.83 1.90
CA GLU A 127 -2.62 9.02 0.75
C GLU A 127 -1.32 9.61 0.21
N TYR A 128 -0.34 8.77 -0.12
CA TYR A 128 0.93 9.19 -0.65
C TYR A 128 1.49 8.21 -1.67
N LEU A 129 2.35 8.74 -2.52
CA LEU A 129 3.15 7.98 -3.48
C LEU A 129 4.55 8.59 -3.51
N SER A 130 5.57 7.77 -3.38
CA SER A 130 6.97 8.14 -3.62
C SER A 130 7.66 7.11 -4.49
N GLU A 131 8.67 7.55 -5.24
CA GLU A 131 9.69 6.68 -5.80
C GLU A 131 10.74 6.42 -4.72
N VAL A 132 11.15 5.17 -4.52
CA VAL A 132 12.12 4.75 -3.52
C VAL A 132 13.37 4.27 -4.23
N PHE A 133 14.52 4.82 -3.85
CA PHE A 133 15.82 4.42 -4.39
C PHE A 133 16.45 3.33 -3.52
N VAL A 134 17.29 2.50 -4.12
CA VAL A 134 17.94 1.38 -3.41
C VAL A 134 18.86 1.88 -2.29
N ASN A 135 19.42 3.08 -2.43
CA ASN A 135 20.26 3.73 -1.43
C ASN A 135 19.49 4.16 -0.15
N GLY A 136 18.16 4.08 -0.15
CA GLY A 136 17.28 4.44 0.96
C GLY A 136 16.68 5.84 0.87
N ASP A 137 17.09 6.66 -0.09
CA ASP A 137 16.43 7.93 -0.38
C ASP A 137 15.07 7.69 -1.05
N ASP A 138 14.15 8.63 -0.90
CA ASP A 138 12.89 8.63 -1.63
C ASP A 138 12.54 10.00 -2.20
N LEU A 139 11.79 9.95 -3.29
CA LEU A 139 11.26 11.11 -3.96
C LEU A 139 9.74 11.10 -3.89
N SER A 140 9.18 12.04 -3.12
CA SER A 140 7.73 12.21 -3.02
C SER A 140 7.14 12.61 -4.39
N ILE A 141 6.24 11.79 -4.93
CA ILE A 141 5.42 12.10 -6.10
C ILE A 141 4.24 12.95 -5.67
N PHE A 142 3.48 12.46 -4.69
CA PHE A 142 2.37 13.20 -4.09
C PHE A 142 2.12 12.80 -2.64
N ILE A 143 1.56 13.75 -1.89
CA ILE A 143 0.97 13.51 -0.57
C ILE A 143 -0.37 14.24 -0.53
N ARG A 144 -1.41 13.55 -0.05
CA ARG A 144 -2.77 14.06 0.18
C ARG A 144 -3.13 13.79 1.64
N GLY A 145 -3.75 14.76 2.31
CA GLY A 145 -4.24 14.58 3.68
C GLY A 145 -5.28 15.62 4.08
N GLU A 146 -5.80 15.52 5.32
CA GLU A 146 -6.89 16.36 5.85
C GLU A 146 -6.68 17.88 5.68
N LYS A 147 -5.43 18.36 5.60
CA LYS A 147 -5.12 19.78 5.32
C LYS A 147 -5.09 20.15 3.84
N GLY A 148 -5.75 19.38 2.98
CA GLY A 148 -6.16 19.81 1.64
C GLY A 148 -5.06 20.10 0.62
N GLY A 149 -3.78 19.95 0.97
CA GLY A 149 -2.65 20.11 0.06
C GLY A 149 -2.39 18.83 -0.71
N CYS A 150 -2.31 18.93 -2.03
CA CYS A 150 -1.60 17.98 -2.88
C CYS A 150 -0.25 18.63 -3.17
N VAL A 151 0.83 18.17 -2.56
CA VAL A 151 2.18 18.63 -2.91
C VAL A 151 2.71 17.70 -3.99
N LEU A 152 2.72 18.18 -5.23
CA LEU A 152 3.35 17.48 -6.37
C LEU A 152 4.73 18.08 -6.61
N ASP A 153 5.79 17.28 -6.56
CA ASP A 153 7.12 17.70 -7.06
C ASP A 153 7.19 17.39 -8.56
N ALA A 154 6.45 18.17 -9.36
CA ALA A 154 6.30 17.95 -10.80
C ALA A 154 7.59 18.21 -11.61
N ASN A 155 8.62 18.80 -11.01
CA ASN A 155 9.86 19.15 -11.70
C ASN A 155 10.82 17.98 -11.92
N LYS A 156 10.47 16.77 -11.47
CA LYS A 156 11.35 15.59 -11.52
C LYS A 156 10.82 14.41 -12.33
N TYR A 157 9.65 14.54 -12.96
CA TYR A 157 9.03 13.44 -13.71
C TYR A 157 8.93 13.76 -15.20
N ASP A 158 9.09 12.72 -16.01
CA ASP A 158 8.64 12.76 -17.41
C ASP A 158 7.10 12.76 -17.43
N VAL A 159 6.54 13.57 -18.33
CA VAL A 159 5.10 13.90 -18.35
C VAL A 159 4.22 12.66 -18.59
N GLU A 160 4.77 11.63 -19.25
CA GLU A 160 4.12 10.34 -19.49
C GLU A 160 3.97 9.49 -18.20
N GLU A 161 4.94 9.54 -17.29
CA GLU A 161 4.86 8.80 -16.02
C GLU A 161 3.94 9.51 -15.03
N ALA A 162 4.01 10.85 -14.97
CA ALA A 162 3.11 11.64 -14.15
C ALA A 162 1.64 11.47 -14.58
N SER A 163 1.36 11.29 -15.88
CA SER A 163 -0.01 11.15 -16.39
C SER A 163 -0.69 9.82 -16.04
N LEU A 164 0.07 8.76 -15.72
CA LEU A 164 -0.47 7.53 -15.11
C LEU A 164 -1.08 7.79 -13.71
N PHE A 165 -0.58 8.80 -12.99
CA PHE A 165 -0.98 9.10 -11.61
C PHE A 165 -1.88 10.33 -11.46
N ILE A 166 -1.87 11.25 -12.45
CA ILE A 166 -2.68 12.48 -12.47
C ILE A 166 -4.19 12.21 -12.69
N HIS A 167 -4.57 11.01 -13.16
CA HIS A 167 -5.96 10.76 -13.57
C HIS A 167 -7.03 10.76 -12.46
N TYR A 168 -6.65 10.84 -11.18
CA TYR A 168 -7.60 10.75 -10.06
C TYR A 168 -7.67 12.00 -9.16
N GLY A 169 -7.17 13.14 -9.64
CA GLY A 169 -7.24 14.44 -8.95
C GLY A 169 -8.60 15.15 -8.93
N ARG A 170 -9.68 14.59 -9.50
CA ARG A 170 -11.04 15.14 -9.32
C ARG A 170 -11.70 14.58 -8.07
N ARG A 171 -11.49 15.28 -6.96
CA ARG A 171 -12.38 15.36 -5.79
C ARG A 171 -13.83 15.43 -6.26
N GLU A 172 -14.69 14.53 -5.76
CA GLU A 172 -16.15 14.69 -5.54
C GLU A 172 -16.85 13.32 -5.34
N GLU A 173 -16.33 12.21 -5.88
CA GLU A 173 -17.07 10.93 -5.86
C GLU A 173 -16.90 10.06 -4.61
N PHE A 174 -15.87 10.29 -3.79
CA PHE A 174 -15.67 9.51 -2.55
C PHE A 174 -16.70 9.84 -1.47
N TYR A 175 -17.25 11.06 -1.47
CA TYR A 175 -18.20 11.51 -0.43
C TYR A 175 -19.66 11.24 -0.78
N LYS A 176 -20.05 11.24 -2.07
CA LYS A 176 -21.47 11.25 -2.46
C LYS A 176 -22.16 9.89 -2.58
N LYS A 177 -21.42 8.77 -2.62
CA LYS A 177 -22.04 7.45 -2.83
C LYS A 177 -22.40 6.70 -1.54
N ALA A 178 -22.11 7.25 -0.37
CA ALA A 178 -22.52 6.69 0.92
C ALA A 178 -23.84 7.26 1.47
N GLU A 179 -24.39 8.33 0.86
CA GLU A 179 -25.61 9.00 1.35
C GLU A 179 -26.88 8.71 0.53
N ASN A 180 -26.78 8.00 -0.61
CA ASN A 180 -27.93 7.71 -1.46
C ASN A 180 -28.23 6.21 -1.53
N THR A 181 -28.58 5.62 -0.39
CA THR A 181 -29.35 4.36 -0.36
C THR A 181 -30.45 4.48 0.68
N ASN A 182 -31.52 5.18 0.28
CA ASN A 182 -32.90 5.01 0.73
C ASN A 182 -33.80 5.23 -0.48
#